data_AF-A0A4R4LFB1-F1
#
_entry.id   AF-A0A4R4LFB1-F1
#
_cell.length_a   1.000
_cell.length_b   1.000
_cell.length_c   1.000
_cell.angle_alpha   90.00
_cell.angle_beta   90.00
_cell.angle_gamma   90.00
#
_symmetry.space_group_name_H-M   'P 1'
#
loop_
_entity.id
_entity.type
_entity.pdbx_description
1 polymer ?
#
loop_
_entity_poly.entity_id
_entity_poly.type
_entity_poly.pdbx_seq_one_letter_code
_entity_poly.pdbx_strand_id
1 'polypeptide(L)'
;MSEDVSAFVELSEVLTGFSRYDLRGTGMAELYLDTVKRQIGTSGYDALITILAAAPRQSPDWDERPELLEAARAIAYLWYTGAWPRLAPAAHAALRRQMANEEFVVSPSSYTEGLVWRTFHGHPAGAKPPGFGTWSMAPPPVPPIEEVFDELEPDFAGRHAVFTAPVSVSDIDPSMLPGLAPERYVTPSAQPRAAAPPTRQEQQ
;
A
#
# COMPACT_ATOMS: atom_id res chain seq x y z
N MET A 1 -13.17 -21.42 -2.00
CA MET A 1 -12.79 -20.00 -2.19
C MET A 1 -13.80 -19.39 -3.13
N SER A 2 -14.37 -18.23 -2.78
CA SER A 2 -15.40 -17.57 -3.61
C SER A 2 -14.79 -17.00 -4.90
N GLU A 3 -15.60 -16.93 -5.95
CA GLU A 3 -15.25 -16.26 -7.22
C GLU A 3 -14.89 -14.79 -6.98
N ASP A 4 -15.63 -14.12 -6.11
CA ASP A 4 -15.40 -12.72 -5.72
C ASP A 4 -14.01 -12.49 -5.12
N VAL A 5 -13.54 -13.43 -4.30
CA VAL A 5 -12.21 -13.35 -3.66
C VAL A 5 -11.12 -13.52 -4.70
N SER A 6 -11.36 -14.37 -5.70
CA SER A 6 -10.43 -14.55 -6.82
C SER A 6 -10.34 -13.27 -7.64
N ALA A 7 -11.48 -12.67 -8.00
CA ALA A 7 -11.52 -11.38 -8.70
C ALA A 7 -10.86 -10.25 -7.90
N PHE A 8 -11.05 -10.22 -6.58
CA PHE A 8 -10.40 -9.23 -5.71
C PHE A 8 -8.88 -9.38 -5.70
N VAL A 9 -8.37 -10.62 -5.66
CA VAL A 9 -6.92 -10.88 -5.72
C VAL A 9 -6.35 -10.47 -7.07
N GLU A 10 -7.04 -10.75 -8.18
CA GLU A 10 -6.60 -10.33 -9.51
C GLU A 10 -6.56 -8.79 -9.66
N LEU A 11 -7.59 -8.11 -9.16
CA LEU A 11 -7.60 -6.66 -9.03
C LEU A 11 -6.42 -6.14 -8.20
N SER A 12 -6.17 -6.78 -7.05
CA SER A 12 -5.14 -6.34 -6.10
C SER A 12 -3.72 -6.58 -6.61
N GLU A 13 -3.50 -7.60 -7.44
CA GLU A 13 -2.22 -7.82 -8.14
C GLU A 13 -1.87 -6.61 -9.01
N VAL A 14 -2.84 -6.10 -9.78
CA VAL A 14 -2.64 -4.90 -10.61
C VAL A 14 -2.35 -3.66 -9.75
N LEU A 15 -3.04 -3.49 -8.62
CA LEU A 15 -2.90 -2.30 -7.77
C LEU A 15 -1.62 -2.29 -6.93
N THR A 16 -1.09 -3.46 -6.58
CA THR A 16 0.02 -3.58 -5.61
C THR A 16 1.34 -4.00 -6.25
N GLY A 17 1.29 -4.66 -7.41
CA GLY A 17 2.45 -5.29 -8.06
C GLY A 17 2.85 -6.64 -7.43
N PHE A 18 2.18 -7.10 -6.38
CA PHE A 18 2.45 -8.39 -5.75
C PHE A 18 1.68 -9.51 -6.45
N SER A 19 2.33 -10.68 -6.56
CA SER A 19 1.72 -11.84 -7.21
C SER A 19 0.46 -12.30 -6.49
N ARG A 20 -0.47 -12.95 -7.22
CA ARG A 20 -1.65 -13.59 -6.62
C ARG A 20 -1.28 -14.58 -5.50
N TYR A 21 -0.14 -15.26 -5.65
CA TYR A 21 0.37 -16.19 -4.64
C TYR A 21 0.72 -15.44 -3.35
N ASP A 22 1.46 -14.33 -3.45
CA ASP A 22 1.85 -13.51 -2.30
C ASP A 22 0.66 -12.93 -1.56
N LEU A 23 -0.30 -12.39 -2.32
CA LEU A 23 -1.53 -11.79 -1.79
C LEU A 23 -2.37 -12.84 -1.06
N ARG A 24 -2.54 -14.03 -1.64
CA ARG A 24 -3.27 -15.14 -0.99
C ARG A 24 -2.53 -15.66 0.24
N GLY A 25 -1.21 -15.72 0.18
CA GLY A 25 -0.35 -16.17 1.29
C GLY A 25 -0.45 -15.32 2.55
N THR A 26 -0.96 -14.09 2.45
CA THR A 26 -1.27 -13.24 3.62
C THR A 26 -2.44 -13.77 4.45
N GLY A 27 -3.36 -14.55 3.84
CA GLY A 27 -4.63 -14.92 4.45
C GLY A 27 -5.63 -13.76 4.64
N MET A 28 -5.32 -12.54 4.18
CA MET A 28 -6.15 -11.34 4.41
C MET A 28 -7.18 -11.07 3.31
N ALA A 29 -7.11 -11.77 2.16
CA ALA A 29 -7.90 -11.45 0.97
C ALA A 29 -9.42 -11.37 1.21
N GLU A 30 -9.98 -12.33 1.95
CA GLU A 30 -11.43 -12.35 2.27
C GLU A 30 -11.83 -11.17 3.15
N LEU A 31 -11.06 -10.93 4.22
CA LEU A 31 -11.31 -9.83 5.15
C LEU A 31 -11.18 -8.45 4.47
N TYR A 32 -10.20 -8.30 3.58
CA TYR A 32 -9.98 -7.06 2.84
C TYR A 32 -11.07 -6.83 1.80
N LEU A 33 -11.51 -7.87 1.09
CA LEU A 33 -12.66 -7.79 0.20
C LEU A 33 -13.92 -7.33 0.94
N ASP A 34 -14.21 -7.93 2.11
CA ASP A 34 -15.35 -7.54 2.93
C ASP A 34 -15.25 -6.09 3.42
N THR A 35 -14.04 -5.65 3.78
CA THR A 35 -13.78 -4.26 4.18
C THR A 35 -14.03 -3.31 3.01
N VAL A 36 -13.48 -3.61 1.84
CA VAL A 36 -13.68 -2.82 0.62
C VAL A 36 -15.16 -2.72 0.27
N LYS A 37 -15.87 -3.84 0.15
CA LYS A 37 -17.31 -3.85 -0.15
C LYS A 37 -18.14 -3.08 0.87
N ARG A 38 -17.76 -3.09 2.15
CA ARG A 38 -18.40 -2.27 3.19
C ARG A 38 -18.15 -0.78 2.99
N GLN A 39 -16.91 -0.41 2.66
CA GLN A 39 -16.46 0.99 2.60
C GLN A 39 -16.86 1.70 1.31
N ILE A 40 -16.79 1.03 0.16
CA ILE A 40 -17.14 1.64 -1.14
C ILE A 40 -18.48 1.12 -1.70
N GLY A 41 -19.04 0.07 -1.11
CA GLY A 41 -20.25 -0.58 -1.59
C GLY A 41 -19.99 -1.57 -2.73
N THR A 42 -20.92 -2.51 -2.91
CA THR A 42 -20.86 -3.48 -4.01
C THR A 42 -20.88 -2.79 -5.38
N SER A 43 -21.75 -1.79 -5.59
CA SER A 43 -21.80 -1.05 -6.86
C SER A 43 -20.52 -0.27 -7.16
N GLY A 44 -19.88 0.31 -6.14
CA GLY A 44 -18.58 0.98 -6.29
C GLY A 44 -17.47 -0.01 -6.62
N TYR A 45 -17.49 -1.17 -5.97
CA TYR A 45 -16.57 -2.27 -6.24
C TYR A 45 -16.71 -2.83 -7.66
N ASP A 46 -17.94 -3.08 -8.12
CA ASP A 46 -18.21 -3.59 -9.47
C ASP A 46 -17.79 -2.58 -10.54
N ALA A 47 -18.04 -1.28 -10.30
CA ALA A 47 -17.57 -0.21 -11.17
C ALA A 47 -16.04 -0.13 -11.24
N LEU A 48 -15.35 -0.34 -10.11
CA LEU A 48 -13.89 -0.37 -10.04
C LEU A 48 -13.32 -1.58 -10.81
N ILE A 49 -13.91 -2.77 -10.67
CA ILE A 49 -13.51 -3.92 -11.49
C ILE A 49 -13.69 -3.61 -12.97
N THR A 50 -14.84 -3.03 -13.35
CA THR A 50 -15.17 -2.73 -14.74
C THR A 50 -14.16 -1.74 -15.36
N ILE A 51 -13.83 -0.66 -14.65
CA ILE A 51 -12.93 0.37 -15.18
C ILE A 51 -11.50 -0.15 -15.36
N LEU A 52 -11.03 -1.01 -14.45
CA LEU A 52 -9.69 -1.61 -14.53
C LEU A 52 -9.61 -2.74 -15.57
N ALA A 53 -10.68 -3.51 -15.74
CA ALA A 53 -10.77 -4.52 -16.79
C ALA A 53 -10.79 -3.91 -18.20
N ALA A 54 -11.32 -2.69 -18.36
CA ALA A 54 -11.32 -1.96 -19.63
C ALA A 54 -9.93 -1.42 -20.03
N ALA A 55 -9.04 -1.19 -19.05
CA ALA A 55 -7.68 -0.69 -19.28
C ALA A 55 -6.60 -1.64 -18.69
N PRO A 56 -6.48 -2.89 -19.19
CA PRO A 56 -5.59 -3.90 -18.63
C PRO A 56 -4.10 -3.65 -18.89
N ARG A 57 -3.73 -2.58 -19.61
CA ARG A 57 -2.32 -2.20 -19.87
C ARG A 57 -2.07 -0.70 -19.78
N GLN A 58 -3.07 0.08 -19.40
CA GLN A 58 -3.02 1.54 -19.36
C GLN A 58 -3.65 2.01 -18.05
N SER A 59 -3.32 3.21 -17.59
CA SER A 59 -4.11 3.81 -16.52
C SER A 59 -5.52 4.06 -17.06
N PRO A 60 -6.58 3.67 -16.35
CA PRO A 60 -7.91 4.17 -16.65
C PRO A 60 -7.92 5.69 -16.65
N ASP A 61 -8.85 6.27 -17.40
CA ASP A 61 -9.19 7.67 -17.25
C ASP A 61 -9.96 7.85 -15.93
N TRP A 62 -9.30 8.49 -14.96
CA TRP A 62 -9.85 8.71 -13.63
C TRP A 62 -10.59 10.03 -13.51
N ASP A 63 -10.46 10.94 -14.49
CA ASP A 63 -11.02 12.30 -14.39
C ASP A 63 -12.54 12.27 -14.32
N GLU A 64 -13.16 11.32 -15.01
CA GLU A 64 -14.61 11.12 -14.96
C GLU A 64 -15.09 10.51 -13.63
N ARG A 65 -14.21 9.79 -12.91
CA ARG A 65 -14.56 8.94 -11.74
C ARG A 65 -13.52 9.03 -10.61
N PRO A 66 -13.26 10.23 -10.06
CA PRO A 66 -12.23 10.45 -9.04
C PRO A 66 -12.49 9.65 -7.75
N GLU A 67 -13.73 9.31 -7.43
CA GLU A 67 -14.07 8.45 -6.30
C GLU A 67 -13.58 7.01 -6.44
N LEU A 68 -13.48 6.50 -7.68
CA LEU A 68 -12.94 5.16 -7.95
C LEU A 68 -11.42 5.15 -7.86
N LEU A 69 -10.75 6.25 -8.25
CA LEU A 69 -9.31 6.42 -8.04
C LEU A 69 -8.98 6.41 -6.54
N GLU A 70 -9.75 7.15 -5.74
CA GLU A 70 -9.58 7.16 -4.29
C GLU A 70 -9.86 5.78 -3.67
N ALA A 71 -10.83 5.02 -4.19
CA ALA A 71 -11.06 3.64 -3.79
C ALA A 71 -9.87 2.72 -4.14
N ALA A 72 -9.28 2.86 -5.33
CA ALA A 72 -8.10 2.10 -5.76
C ALA A 72 -6.89 2.40 -4.85
N ARG A 73 -6.66 3.69 -4.55
CA ARG A 73 -5.62 4.13 -3.60
C ARG A 73 -5.86 3.57 -2.20
N ALA A 74 -7.11 3.56 -1.74
CA ALA A 74 -7.47 3.00 -0.45
C ALA A 74 -7.25 1.47 -0.36
N ILE A 75 -7.55 0.73 -1.43
CA ILE A 75 -7.23 -0.70 -1.53
C ILE A 75 -5.73 -0.94 -1.48
N ALA A 76 -4.94 -0.16 -2.22
CA ALA A 76 -3.48 -0.26 -2.17
C ALA A 76 -2.97 0.05 -0.76
N TYR A 77 -3.42 1.15 -0.14
CA TYR A 77 -3.06 1.50 1.23
C TYR A 77 -3.41 0.39 2.22
N LEU A 78 -4.58 -0.23 2.07
CA LEU A 78 -5.02 -1.36 2.87
C LEU A 78 -4.06 -2.54 2.78
N TRP A 79 -3.68 -2.94 1.56
CA TRP A 79 -2.73 -4.03 1.38
C TRP A 79 -1.36 -3.74 2.00
N TYR A 80 -0.85 -2.52 1.84
CA TYR A 80 0.48 -2.17 2.32
C TYR A 80 0.53 -2.01 3.85
N THR A 81 -0.49 -1.42 4.46
CA THR A 81 -0.45 -1.03 5.89
C THR A 81 -1.33 -1.90 6.79
N GLY A 82 -2.31 -2.58 6.23
CA GLY A 82 -3.34 -3.29 6.99
C GLY A 82 -4.43 -2.40 7.58
N ALA A 83 -4.47 -1.12 7.23
CA ALA A 83 -5.47 -0.16 7.67
C ALA A 83 -6.28 0.37 6.49
N TRP A 84 -7.54 0.72 6.73
CA TRP A 84 -8.35 1.47 5.76
C TRP A 84 -8.13 2.96 5.99
N PRO A 85 -7.73 3.76 4.97
CA PRO A 85 -7.43 5.16 5.16
C PRO A 85 -8.70 6.02 5.22
N ARG A 86 -8.54 7.24 5.72
CA ARG A 86 -9.54 8.29 5.51
C ARG A 86 -9.54 8.69 4.02
N LEU A 87 -10.70 8.59 3.37
CA LEU A 87 -10.87 8.95 1.97
C LEU A 87 -10.89 10.48 1.78
N ALA A 88 -10.56 10.96 0.59
CA ALA A 88 -10.79 12.36 0.24
C ALA A 88 -12.27 12.75 0.46
N PRO A 89 -12.58 13.94 1.03
CA PRO A 89 -13.96 14.32 1.34
C PRO A 89 -14.92 14.26 0.13
N ALA A 90 -14.44 14.65 -1.06
CA ALA A 90 -15.24 14.58 -2.29
C ALA A 90 -15.58 13.14 -2.69
N ALA A 91 -14.61 12.22 -2.63
CA ALA A 91 -14.83 10.80 -2.90
C ALA A 91 -15.77 10.17 -1.87
N HIS A 92 -15.57 10.45 -0.58
CA HIS A 92 -16.45 9.98 0.48
C HIS A 92 -17.90 10.46 0.27
N ALA A 93 -18.09 11.74 -0.09
CA ALA A 93 -19.42 12.28 -0.38
C ALA A 93 -20.05 11.64 -1.63
N ALA A 94 -19.27 11.38 -2.68
CA ALA A 94 -19.73 10.73 -3.91
C ALA A 94 -20.21 9.29 -3.68
N LEU A 95 -19.59 8.55 -2.75
CA LEU A 95 -20.01 7.21 -2.35
C LEU A 95 -21.36 7.18 -1.60
N ARG A 96 -21.85 8.34 -1.12
CA ARG A 96 -23.14 8.53 -0.43
C ARG A 96 -23.41 7.52 0.71
N ARG A 97 -22.39 7.16 1.48
CA ARG A 97 -22.53 6.22 2.60
C ARG A 97 -22.85 6.94 3.90
N GLN A 98 -23.64 6.29 4.75
CA GLN A 98 -23.89 6.73 6.13
C GLN A 98 -22.86 6.08 7.06
N MET A 99 -21.58 6.39 6.88
CA MET A 99 -20.47 5.90 7.71
C MET A 99 -19.47 7.02 7.96
N ALA A 100 -18.74 6.94 9.07
CA ALA A 100 -17.68 7.88 9.37
C ALA A 100 -16.51 7.72 8.39
N ASN A 101 -15.90 8.85 7.98
CA ASN A 101 -14.71 8.87 7.16
C ASN A 101 -13.46 8.99 8.05
N GLU A 102 -13.10 7.89 8.67
CA GLU A 102 -11.96 7.81 9.60
C GLU A 102 -11.04 6.65 9.20
N GLU A 103 -9.75 6.81 9.50
CA GLU A 103 -8.79 5.72 9.34
C GLU A 103 -8.95 4.70 10.47
N PHE A 104 -8.88 3.41 10.12
CA PHE A 104 -8.92 2.34 11.12
C PHE A 104 -8.11 1.12 10.67
N VAL A 105 -7.53 0.40 11.64
CA VAL A 105 -6.87 -0.89 11.40
C VAL A 105 -7.94 -1.97 11.22
N VAL A 106 -7.85 -2.75 10.14
CA VAL A 106 -8.89 -3.73 9.79
C VAL A 106 -8.90 -4.93 10.74
N SER A 107 -7.72 -5.41 11.14
CA SER A 107 -7.57 -6.44 12.16
C SER A 107 -6.17 -6.42 12.78
N PRO A 108 -5.98 -6.98 13.99
CA PRO A 108 -4.65 -7.13 14.58
C PRO A 108 -3.67 -7.91 13.68
N SER A 109 -4.18 -8.91 12.94
CA SER A 109 -3.36 -9.69 11.99
C SER A 109 -2.90 -8.88 10.79
N SER A 110 -3.63 -7.82 10.43
CA SER A 110 -3.35 -7.00 9.25
C SER A 110 -1.99 -6.29 9.34
N TYR A 111 -1.57 -5.88 10.54
CA TYR A 111 -0.24 -5.29 10.76
C TYR A 111 0.88 -6.27 10.40
N THR A 112 0.74 -7.53 10.81
CA THR A 112 1.76 -8.56 10.61
C THR A 112 1.87 -9.01 9.15
N GLU A 113 0.78 -8.89 8.40
CA GLU A 113 0.67 -9.32 6.99
C GLU A 113 0.78 -8.17 5.98
N GLY A 114 0.96 -6.92 6.44
CA GLY A 114 1.07 -5.76 5.57
C GLY A 114 2.21 -5.89 4.55
N LEU A 115 1.92 -5.57 3.29
CA LEU A 115 2.89 -5.75 2.19
C LEU A 115 4.11 -4.83 2.32
N VAL A 116 4.02 -3.74 3.08
CA VAL A 116 5.15 -2.83 3.33
C VAL A 116 6.38 -3.55 3.87
N TRP A 117 6.18 -4.60 4.68
CA TRP A 117 7.29 -5.39 5.22
C TRP A 117 8.02 -6.17 4.14
N ARG A 118 7.28 -6.71 3.16
CA ARG A 118 7.85 -7.46 2.03
C ARG A 118 8.59 -6.54 1.07
N THR A 119 8.09 -5.34 0.83
CA THR A 119 8.71 -4.36 -0.09
C THR A 119 10.16 -4.04 0.30
N PHE A 120 10.44 -3.89 1.59
CA PHE A 120 11.80 -3.59 2.07
C PHE A 120 12.53 -4.83 2.60
N HIS A 121 12.07 -6.05 2.28
CA HIS A 121 12.63 -7.32 2.76
C HIS A 121 12.81 -7.35 4.29
N GLY A 122 11.89 -6.70 5.00
CA GLY A 122 11.90 -6.58 6.45
C GLY A 122 10.89 -7.51 7.11
N HIS A 123 10.63 -7.21 8.38
CA HIS A 123 9.62 -7.89 9.18
C HIS A 123 8.88 -6.87 10.05
N PRO A 124 7.62 -7.15 10.42
CA PRO A 124 6.89 -6.32 11.36
C PRO A 124 7.63 -6.21 12.70
N ALA A 125 7.56 -5.04 13.34
CA ALA A 125 8.13 -4.88 14.67
C ALA A 125 7.31 -5.70 15.68
N GLY A 126 7.96 -6.54 16.48
CA GLY A 126 7.29 -7.36 17.49
C GLY A 126 6.56 -8.60 16.94
N ALA A 127 6.67 -8.91 15.65
CA ALA A 127 6.14 -10.13 15.05
C ALA A 127 7.08 -10.69 13.98
N LYS A 128 7.07 -12.02 13.78
CA LYS A 128 7.89 -12.72 12.77
C LYS A 128 9.37 -12.27 12.72
N PRO A 129 10.09 -12.17 13.86
CA PRO A 129 11.46 -11.71 13.83
C PRO A 129 12.37 -12.72 13.08
N PRO A 130 13.39 -12.26 12.35
CA PRO A 130 14.31 -13.10 11.57
C PRO A 130 15.28 -13.90 12.44
N GLY A 131 15.18 -13.77 13.76
CA GLY A 131 16.07 -14.39 14.75
C GLY A 131 16.99 -13.36 15.42
N PHE A 132 17.41 -13.67 16.65
CA PHE A 132 18.33 -12.82 17.41
C PHE A 132 19.69 -12.70 16.71
N GLY A 133 20.27 -11.49 16.68
CA GLY A 133 21.61 -11.25 16.16
C GLY A 133 21.70 -11.09 14.64
N THR A 134 20.60 -11.22 13.90
CA THR A 134 20.56 -11.04 12.43
C THR A 134 20.94 -9.63 11.98
N TRP A 135 20.69 -8.62 12.81
CA TRP A 135 21.14 -7.23 12.60
C TRP A 135 22.66 -7.05 12.61
N SER A 136 23.43 -8.06 13.03
CA SER A 136 24.90 -8.03 12.94
C SER A 136 25.43 -8.46 11.57
N MET A 137 24.58 -9.08 10.74
CA MET A 137 24.96 -9.47 9.39
C MET A 137 24.85 -8.27 8.45
N ALA A 138 25.87 -8.10 7.60
CA ALA A 138 25.80 -7.09 6.54
C ALA A 138 24.65 -7.44 5.58
N PRO A 139 23.86 -6.44 5.13
CA PRO A 139 22.88 -6.67 4.08
C PRO A 139 23.58 -7.13 2.80
N PRO A 140 22.89 -7.89 1.94
CA PRO A 140 23.42 -8.23 0.62
C PRO A 140 23.77 -6.95 -0.16
N PRO A 141 24.80 -6.99 -1.01
CA PRO A 141 25.13 -5.86 -1.87
C PRO A 141 23.93 -5.56 -2.79
N VAL A 142 23.74 -4.28 -3.10
CA VAL A 142 22.74 -3.88 -4.10
C VAL A 142 23.17 -4.49 -5.44
N PRO A 143 22.27 -5.21 -6.14
CA PRO A 143 22.60 -5.78 -7.44
C PRO A 143 22.98 -4.67 -8.44
N PRO A 144 23.91 -4.93 -9.36
CA PRO A 144 24.22 -4.02 -10.46
C PRO A 144 22.97 -3.78 -11.31
N ILE A 145 22.90 -2.59 -11.94
CA ILE A 145 21.70 -2.15 -12.66
C ILE A 145 21.35 -3.10 -13.82
N GLU A 146 22.37 -3.72 -14.41
CA GLU A 146 22.26 -4.69 -15.49
C GLU A 146 21.54 -5.96 -15.04
N GLU A 147 21.84 -6.47 -13.84
CA GLU A 147 21.17 -7.63 -13.26
C GLU A 147 19.70 -7.31 -12.94
N VAL A 148 19.43 -6.09 -12.46
CA VAL A 148 18.05 -5.61 -12.25
C VAL A 148 17.28 -5.55 -13.56
N PHE A 149 17.90 -5.09 -14.66
CA PHE A 149 17.25 -5.09 -15.97
C PHE A 149 16.94 -6.49 -16.48
N ASP A 150 17.91 -7.42 -16.36
CA ASP A 150 17.72 -8.82 -16.78
C ASP A 150 16.59 -9.53 -16.00
N GLU A 151 16.42 -9.22 -14.71
CA GLU A 151 15.33 -9.76 -13.88
C GLU A 151 13.95 -9.16 -14.26
N LEU A 152 13.92 -7.89 -14.70
CA LEU A 152 12.69 -7.20 -15.11
C LEU A 152 12.26 -7.53 -16.55
N GLU A 153 13.17 -8.01 -17.40
CA GLU A 153 12.99 -8.12 -18.87
C GLU A 153 11.89 -9.07 -19.40
N PRO A 154 11.31 -10.06 -18.68
CA PRO A 154 10.26 -10.87 -19.33
C PRO A 154 8.88 -10.17 -19.45
N ASP A 155 8.49 -9.33 -18.48
CA ASP A 155 7.08 -8.88 -18.33
C ASP A 155 6.87 -7.36 -18.11
N PHE A 156 7.93 -6.58 -17.83
CA PHE A 156 7.76 -5.15 -17.52
C PHE A 156 7.39 -4.26 -18.71
N ALA A 157 7.57 -4.74 -19.95
CA ALA A 157 7.35 -3.97 -21.18
C ALA A 157 5.88 -3.53 -21.41
N GLY A 158 4.92 -4.12 -20.68
CA GLY A 158 3.48 -3.94 -20.96
C GLY A 158 2.77 -2.77 -20.26
N ARG A 159 3.32 -2.24 -19.15
CA ARG A 159 2.62 -1.23 -18.31
C ARG A 159 3.49 -0.12 -17.74
N HIS A 160 4.77 -0.38 -17.51
CA HIS A 160 5.72 0.61 -17.05
C HIS A 160 6.74 0.77 -18.16
N ALA A 161 6.59 1.82 -18.98
CA ALA A 161 7.66 2.20 -19.89
C ALA A 161 8.93 2.33 -19.03
N VAL A 162 9.96 1.54 -19.35
CA VAL A 162 11.29 1.76 -18.81
C VAL A 162 11.59 3.23 -19.08
N PHE A 163 11.71 4.03 -18.03
CA PHE A 163 12.09 5.43 -18.17
C PHE A 163 13.55 5.44 -18.63
N THR A 164 13.75 5.37 -19.95
CA THR A 164 15.09 5.38 -20.57
C THR A 164 15.75 6.76 -20.49
N ALA A 165 14.96 7.78 -20.15
CA ALA A 165 15.43 9.14 -19.91
C ALA A 165 15.20 9.50 -18.43
N PRO A 166 16.17 10.13 -17.75
CA PRO A 166 15.96 10.66 -16.41
C PRO A 166 14.84 11.72 -16.47
N VAL A 167 13.78 11.52 -15.67
CA VAL A 167 12.69 12.50 -15.52
C VAL A 167 13.08 13.46 -14.41
N SER A 168 13.09 14.77 -14.70
CA SER A 168 13.27 15.77 -13.64
C SER A 168 12.00 15.85 -12.81
N VAL A 169 12.14 16.03 -11.49
CA VAL A 169 11.00 16.27 -10.59
C VAL A 169 10.19 17.50 -11.03
N SER A 170 10.83 18.46 -11.71
CA SER A 170 10.18 19.65 -12.26
C SER A 170 9.25 19.36 -13.45
N ASP A 171 9.41 18.20 -14.10
CA ASP A 171 8.63 17.78 -15.27
C ASP A 171 7.39 16.93 -14.89
N ILE A 172 7.26 16.59 -13.60
CA ILE A 172 6.15 15.78 -13.08
C ILE A 172 4.98 16.73 -12.76
N ASP A 173 3.78 16.39 -13.24
CA ASP A 173 2.56 17.11 -12.88
C ASP A 173 2.44 17.23 -11.35
N PRO A 174 2.27 18.44 -10.78
CA PRO A 174 2.17 18.64 -9.34
C PRO A 174 1.08 17.80 -8.65
N SER A 175 0.03 17.40 -9.37
CA SER A 175 -1.03 16.51 -8.85
C SER A 175 -0.59 15.06 -8.68
N MET A 176 0.49 14.65 -9.35
CA MET A 176 1.12 13.33 -9.22
C MET A 176 2.23 13.30 -8.17
N LEU A 177 2.72 14.47 -7.74
CA LEU A 177 3.65 14.55 -6.62
C LEU A 177 2.89 14.28 -5.31
N PRO A 178 3.48 13.55 -4.36
CA PRO A 178 2.89 13.40 -3.04
C PRO A 178 2.64 14.82 -2.47
N GLY A 179 1.40 15.10 -2.08
CA GLY A 179 1.02 16.40 -1.54
C GLY A 179 1.95 16.82 -0.39
N LEU A 180 2.11 18.14 -0.20
CA LEU A 180 2.98 18.71 0.84
C LEU A 180 2.71 18.01 2.19
N ALA A 181 3.64 17.15 2.62
CA ALA A 181 3.62 16.53 3.93
C ALA A 181 4.50 17.38 4.85
N PRO A 182 3.94 18.37 5.58
CA PRO A 182 4.73 19.27 6.42
C PRO A 182 5.55 18.53 7.50
N GLU A 183 5.20 17.28 7.82
CA GLU A 183 5.84 16.51 8.89
C GLU A 183 7.09 15.73 8.48
N ARG A 184 7.37 15.54 7.17
CA ARG A 184 8.50 14.71 6.71
C ARG A 184 9.86 15.42 6.69
N TYR A 185 9.92 16.70 7.04
CA TYR A 185 11.14 17.50 7.03
C TYR A 185 11.84 17.63 8.40
N VAL A 186 11.45 16.81 9.40
CA VAL A 186 12.25 16.71 10.63
C VAL A 186 13.24 15.56 10.48
N THR A 187 14.52 15.89 10.29
CA THR A 187 15.61 14.92 10.32
C THR A 187 15.50 14.08 11.60
N PRO A 188 15.68 12.75 11.58
CA PRO A 188 15.52 11.91 12.78
C PRO A 188 16.35 12.37 14.00
N SER A 189 17.45 13.08 13.76
CA SER A 189 18.31 13.71 14.77
C SER A 189 17.71 14.94 15.47
N ALA A 190 16.64 15.51 14.93
CA ALA A 190 15.93 16.67 15.48
C ALA A 190 14.64 16.27 16.24
N GLN A 191 14.30 14.98 16.30
CA GLN A 191 13.22 14.49 17.16
C GLN A 191 13.63 14.57 18.63
N PRO A 192 12.79 15.10 19.54
CA PRO A 192 13.08 15.11 20.97
C PRO A 192 13.31 13.68 21.47
N ARG A 193 14.46 13.44 22.12
CA ARG A 193 14.75 12.14 22.74
C ARG A 193 13.69 11.88 23.81
N ALA A 194 13.16 10.65 23.86
CA ALA A 194 12.19 10.24 24.87
C ALA A 194 12.65 10.63 26.28
N ALA A 195 11.75 11.20 27.08
CA ALA A 195 12.03 11.59 28.45
C ALA A 195 12.53 10.37 29.25
N ALA A 196 13.58 10.58 30.05
CA ALA A 196 14.11 9.52 30.89
C ALA A 196 13.00 8.96 31.80
N PRO A 197 12.91 7.62 31.98
CA PRO A 197 11.91 7.03 32.84
C PRO A 197 12.04 7.59 34.27
N PRO A 198 10.92 7.86 34.96
CA PRO A 198 10.97 8.40 36.32
C PRO A 198 11.67 7.42 37.26
N THR A 199 12.60 7.95 38.05
CA THR A 199 13.35 7.19 39.05
C THR A 199 12.35 6.61 40.06
N ARG A 200 12.26 5.28 40.13
CA ARG A 200 11.44 4.56 41.11
C ARG A 200 11.95 4.93 42.51
N GLN A 201 11.18 5.71 43.26
CA GLN A 201 11.44 5.90 44.68
C GLN A 201 11.11 4.58 45.38
N GLU A 202 12.13 3.93 45.94
CA GLU A 202 11.95 2.82 46.86
C GLU A 202 11.26 3.34 48.12
N GLN A 203 10.02 2.91 48.35
CA GLN A 203 9.31 3.12 49.60
C GLN A 203 9.94 2.20 50.66
N GLN A 204 10.54 2.80 51.69
CA GLN A 204 10.91 2.14 52.94
C GLN A 204 9.69 2.06 53.87
#